data_AF-A0AAN0ZZJ0-F1
#
_entry.id   AF-A0AAN0ZZJ0-F1
#
_cell.length_a   1.000
_cell.length_b   1.000
_cell.length_c   1.000
_cell.angle_alpha   90.00
_cell.angle_beta   90.00
_cell.angle_gamma   90.00
#
_symmetry.space_group_name_H-M   'P 1'
#
loop_
_entity.id
_entity.type
_entity.pdbx_description
1 polymer ?
#
loop_
_entity_poly.entity_id
_entity_poly.type
_entity_poly.pdbx_seq_one_letter_code
_entity_poly.pdbx_strand_id
1 'polypeptide(L)'
;MSRGVLMRNFIILFCLALPFSASAIVMGGSNLGFGGYPAFSEMEPSPPYTDDQYAWENYRRQVADYTEKAKQYLEDSNSDMKRIQESQQEAIDKANRVVEEYNRKAKDY
;
A
#
# COMPACT_ATOMS: atom_id res chain seq x y z
N MET A 1 34.12 6.52 -34.70
CA MET A 1 33.46 5.96 -33.49
C MET A 1 33.41 4.44 -33.65
N SER A 2 34.03 3.68 -32.76
CA SER A 2 34.19 2.22 -32.92
C SER A 2 32.85 1.48 -32.76
N ARG A 3 32.54 0.51 -33.62
CA ARG A 3 31.31 -0.30 -33.59
C ARG A 3 31.03 -0.92 -32.20
N GLY A 4 32.08 -1.27 -31.46
CA GLY A 4 31.96 -1.80 -30.09
C GLY A 4 31.44 -0.79 -29.06
N VAL A 5 31.75 0.51 -29.24
CA VAL A 5 31.24 1.59 -28.37
C VAL A 5 29.76 1.85 -28.66
N LEU A 6 29.37 1.77 -29.93
CA LEU A 6 27.98 1.94 -30.35
C LEU A 6 27.08 0.80 -29.82
N MET A 7 27.54 -0.46 -29.94
CA MET A 7 26.84 -1.64 -29.39
C MET A 7 26.70 -1.57 -27.88
N ARG A 8 27.76 -1.17 -27.16
CA ARG A 8 27.74 -1.00 -25.70
C ARG A 8 26.70 0.03 -25.27
N ASN A 9 26.64 1.17 -25.96
CA ASN A 9 25.67 2.21 -25.65
C ASN A 9 24.23 1.78 -25.97
N PHE A 10 24.02 1.02 -27.05
CA PHE A 10 22.71 0.45 -27.39
C PHE A 10 22.20 -0.53 -26.33
N ILE A 11 23.07 -1.39 -25.80
CA ILE A 11 22.72 -2.33 -24.73
C ILE A 11 22.32 -1.57 -23.46
N ILE A 12 23.05 -0.51 -23.10
CA ILE A 12 22.73 0.32 -21.93
C ILE A 12 21.38 1.02 -22.09
N LEU A 13 21.10 1.60 -23.26
CA LEU A 13 19.81 2.23 -23.54
C LEU A 13 18.65 1.22 -23.51
N PHE A 14 18.86 0.00 -23.99
CA PHE A 14 17.85 -1.04 -23.98
C PHE A 14 17.51 -1.49 -22.54
N CYS A 15 18.50 -1.59 -21.66
CA CYS A 15 18.27 -1.92 -20.24
C CYS A 15 17.50 -0.82 -19.48
N LEU A 16 17.68 0.46 -19.85
CA LEU A 16 16.97 1.59 -19.24
C LEU A 16 15.51 1.73 -19.73
N ALA A 17 15.17 1.10 -20.86
CA ALA A 17 13.84 1.18 -21.46
C ALA A 17 12.87 0.09 -20.95
N LEU A 18 13.33 -0.83 -20.09
CA LEU A 18 12.47 -1.84 -19.49
C LEU A 18 11.55 -1.17 -18.45
N PRO A 19 10.22 -1.14 -18.64
CA PRO A 19 9.31 -0.68 -17.60
C PRO A 19 9.40 -1.67 -16.44
N PHE A 20 10.03 -1.26 -15.34
CA PHE A 20 9.90 -1.96 -14.07
C PHE A 20 8.47 -1.75 -13.59
N SER A 21 7.58 -2.67 -13.95
CA SER A 21 6.28 -2.81 -13.30
C SER A 21 6.55 -3.31 -11.89
N ALA A 22 6.75 -2.37 -10.97
CA ALA A 22 6.79 -2.65 -9.55
C ALA A 22 5.37 -3.00 -9.08
N SER A 23 4.97 -4.25 -9.31
CA SER A 23 3.83 -4.84 -8.62
C SER A 23 4.25 -5.03 -7.17
N ALA A 24 4.13 -3.98 -6.37
CA ALA A 24 4.27 -4.11 -4.94
C ALA A 24 3.12 -5.01 -4.48
N ILE A 25 3.42 -6.30 -4.29
CA ILE A 25 2.66 -7.12 -3.34
C ILE A 25 2.60 -6.25 -2.09
N VAL A 26 1.41 -5.78 -1.76
CA VAL A 26 1.17 -5.10 -0.50
C VAL A 26 1.29 -6.19 0.56
N MET A 27 2.53 -6.53 0.95
CA MET A 27 2.85 -7.30 2.16
C MET A 27 2.64 -6.41 3.38
N GLY A 28 1.48 -5.76 3.44
CA GLY A 28 0.94 -5.08 4.59
C GLY A 28 -0.32 -5.82 4.98
N GLY A 29 -0.65 -5.79 6.27
CA GLY A 29 -1.90 -6.34 6.77
C GLY A 29 -3.09 -5.56 6.21
N SER A 30 -4.23 -5.71 6.87
CA SER A 30 -5.49 -5.09 6.49
C SER A 30 -6.28 -4.86 7.75
N ASN A 31 -6.78 -3.64 7.94
CA ASN A 31 -7.77 -3.40 8.99
C ASN A 31 -9.20 -3.60 8.46
N LEU A 32 -9.40 -3.75 7.14
CA LEU A 32 -10.75 -3.91 6.56
C LEU A 32 -11.48 -5.10 7.18
N GLY A 33 -12.64 -4.82 7.78
CA GLY A 33 -13.57 -5.80 8.32
C GLY A 33 -14.95 -5.70 7.65
N PHE A 34 -15.84 -6.65 7.97
CA PHE A 34 -17.19 -6.71 7.39
C PHE A 34 -18.07 -5.51 7.78
N GLY A 35 -17.84 -4.89 8.93
CA GLY A 35 -18.62 -3.76 9.47
C GLY A 35 -18.13 -2.37 9.06
N GLY A 36 -17.18 -2.27 8.13
CA GLY A 36 -16.51 -1.02 7.76
C GLY A 36 -15.07 -0.96 8.27
N TYR A 37 -14.53 0.26 8.32
CA TYR A 37 -13.17 0.48 8.80
C TYR A 37 -13.17 0.56 10.33
N PRO A 38 -12.51 -0.37 11.05
CA PRO A 38 -12.50 -0.35 12.51
C PRO A 38 -11.74 0.89 12.99
N ALA A 39 -12.16 1.46 14.13
CA ALA A 39 -11.37 2.49 14.80
C ALA A 39 -10.16 1.86 15.52
N PHE A 40 -9.08 2.61 15.65
CA PHE A 40 -7.99 2.25 16.56
C PHE A 40 -8.53 2.21 17.99
N SER A 41 -8.51 1.04 18.61
CA SER A 41 -9.21 0.75 19.88
C SER A 41 -8.29 0.18 20.96
N GLU A 42 -6.98 0.37 20.81
CA GLU A 42 -6.03 0.04 21.85
C GLU A 42 -6.25 0.93 23.08
N MET A 43 -6.06 0.34 24.25
CA MET A 43 -6.20 1.07 25.51
C MET A 43 -4.96 1.94 25.74
N GLU A 44 -5.17 3.24 25.96
CA GLU A 44 -4.09 4.16 26.32
C GLU A 44 -3.43 3.73 27.63
N PRO A 45 -2.09 3.55 27.65
CA PRO A 45 -1.39 3.23 28.88
C PRO A 45 -1.41 4.44 29.82
N SER A 46 -1.59 4.18 31.12
CA SER A 46 -1.60 5.22 32.14
C SER A 46 -0.28 5.25 32.92
N PRO A 47 0.23 6.42 33.32
CA PRO A 47 1.40 6.52 34.18
C PRO A 47 1.23 5.73 35.48
N PRO A 48 2.32 5.19 36.05
CA PRO A 48 2.25 4.47 37.32
C PRO A 48 1.92 5.43 38.47
N TYR A 49 1.24 4.91 39.50
CA TYR A 49 0.95 5.66 40.73
C TYR A 49 2.16 5.78 41.66
N THR A 50 3.13 4.89 41.51
CA THR A 50 4.32 4.79 42.35
C THR A 50 5.57 5.13 41.56
N ASP A 51 6.57 5.65 42.26
CA ASP A 51 7.82 6.14 41.65
C ASP A 51 8.93 5.08 41.61
N ASP A 52 8.57 3.80 41.73
CA ASP A 52 9.54 2.71 41.70
C ASP A 52 9.96 2.36 40.26
N GLN A 53 11.21 1.92 40.13
CA GLN A 53 11.81 1.61 38.83
C GLN A 53 11.02 0.54 38.06
N TYR A 54 10.43 -0.43 38.74
CA TYR A 54 9.70 -1.51 38.08
C TYR A 54 8.40 -1.00 37.45
N ALA A 55 7.65 -0.17 38.15
CA ALA A 55 6.42 0.43 37.66
C ALA A 55 6.67 1.32 36.43
N TRP A 56 7.71 2.16 36.47
CA TRP A 56 8.13 2.98 35.32
C TRP A 56 8.60 2.16 34.12
N GLU A 57 9.36 1.09 34.37
CA GLU A 57 9.82 0.18 33.34
C GLU A 57 8.65 -0.55 32.65
N ASN A 58 7.65 -0.96 33.43
CA ASN A 58 6.43 -1.56 32.88
C ASN A 58 5.64 -0.55 32.03
N TYR A 59 5.47 0.68 32.52
CA TYR A 59 4.80 1.74 31.76
C TYR A 59 5.51 2.03 30.43
N ARG A 60 6.85 2.11 30.43
CA ARG A 60 7.65 2.28 29.21
C ARG A 60 7.36 1.19 28.18
N ARG A 61 7.25 -0.07 28.60
CA ARG A 61 6.93 -1.20 27.70
C ARG A 61 5.51 -1.10 27.14
N GLN A 62 4.54 -0.68 27.95
CA GLN A 62 3.16 -0.49 27.48
C GLN A 62 3.06 0.66 26.47
N VAL A 63 3.77 1.78 26.72
CA VAL A 63 3.86 2.88 25.75
C VAL A 63 4.48 2.40 24.44
N ALA A 64 5.57 1.65 24.50
CA ALA A 64 6.21 1.10 23.30
C ALA A 64 5.26 0.18 22.50
N ASP A 65 4.57 -0.75 23.16
CA ASP A 65 3.57 -1.62 22.54
C ASP A 65 2.43 -0.84 21.88
N TYR A 66 1.84 0.12 22.60
CA TYR A 66 0.78 0.99 22.08
C TYR A 66 1.23 1.75 20.84
N THR A 67 2.45 2.32 20.85
CA THR A 67 2.99 3.05 19.69
C THR A 67 3.26 2.15 18.49
N GLU A 68 3.73 0.91 18.71
CA GLU A 68 3.97 -0.04 17.62
C GLU A 68 2.64 -0.48 16.98
N LYS A 69 1.62 -0.74 17.79
CA LYS A 69 0.28 -1.07 17.26
C LYS A 69 -0.35 0.08 16.50
N ALA A 70 -0.19 1.32 16.97
CA ALA A 70 -0.65 2.49 16.24
C ALA A 70 0.06 2.62 14.88
N LYS A 71 1.37 2.34 14.82
CA LYS A 71 2.13 2.32 13.57
C LYS A 71 1.63 1.23 12.63
N GLN A 72 1.44 0.00 13.11
CA GLN A 72 0.90 -1.10 12.31
C GLN A 72 -0.48 -0.75 11.74
N TYR A 73 -1.36 -0.18 12.56
CA TYR A 73 -2.69 0.25 12.12
C TYR A 73 -2.61 1.27 10.97
N LEU A 74 -1.66 2.22 11.02
CA LEU A 74 -1.44 3.18 9.94
C LEU A 74 -0.86 2.55 8.67
N GLU A 75 0.08 1.61 8.80
CA GLU A 75 0.66 0.87 7.67
C GLU A 75 -0.42 0.05 6.93
N ASP A 76 -1.28 -0.62 7.69
CA ASP A 76 -2.41 -1.38 7.16
C ASP A 76 -3.47 -0.44 6.53
N SER A 77 -3.68 0.75 7.11
CA SER A 77 -4.54 1.79 6.52
C SER A 77 -4.06 2.30 5.18
N ASN A 78 -2.76 2.55 5.04
CA ASN A 78 -2.19 2.96 3.77
C ASN A 78 -2.31 1.85 2.71
N SER A 79 -2.11 0.60 3.14
CA SER A 79 -2.28 -0.59 2.31
C SER A 79 -3.72 -0.73 1.80
N ASP A 80 -4.70 -0.54 2.68
CA ASP A 80 -6.13 -0.57 2.35
C ASP A 80 -6.53 0.54 1.38
N MET A 81 -6.08 1.77 1.61
CA MET A 81 -6.35 2.89 0.71
C MET A 81 -5.85 2.62 -0.71
N LYS A 82 -4.64 2.05 -0.84
CA LYS A 82 -4.10 1.68 -2.13
C LYS A 82 -4.96 0.63 -2.83
N ARG A 83 -5.36 -0.44 -2.12
CA ARG A 83 -6.26 -1.49 -2.67
C ARG A 83 -7.61 -0.92 -3.12
N ILE A 84 -8.16 0.05 -2.38
CA ILE A 84 -9.40 0.74 -2.74
C ILE A 84 -9.21 1.54 -4.03
N GLN A 85 -8.14 2.32 -4.15
CA GLN A 85 -7.84 3.10 -5.35
C GLN A 85 -7.65 2.20 -6.59
N GLU A 86 -6.93 1.09 -6.44
CA GLU A 86 -6.75 0.10 -7.50
C GLU A 86 -8.09 -0.51 -7.95
N SER A 87 -8.96 -0.87 -6.99
CA SER A 87 -10.29 -1.41 -7.27
C SER A 87 -11.21 -0.39 -7.96
N GLN A 88 -11.12 0.88 -7.58
CA GLN A 88 -11.84 1.98 -8.25
C GLN A 88 -11.41 2.13 -9.71
N GLN A 89 -10.10 2.12 -9.97
CA GLN A 89 -9.58 2.19 -11.34
C GLN A 89 -10.01 0.98 -12.17
N GLU A 90 -9.96 -0.23 -11.60
CA GLU A 90 -10.40 -1.44 -12.29
C GLU A 90 -11.90 -1.36 -12.67
N ALA A 91 -12.74 -0.80 -11.81
CA ALA A 91 -14.16 -0.59 -12.10
C ALA A 91 -14.37 0.39 -13.26
N ILE A 92 -13.61 1.50 -13.30
CA ILE A 92 -13.63 2.47 -14.41
C ILE A 92 -13.22 1.79 -15.71
N ASP A 93 -12.12 1.04 -15.70
CA ASP A 93 -11.61 0.35 -16.88
C ASP A 93 -12.61 -0.68 -17.40
N LYS A 94 -13.28 -1.41 -16.50
CA LYS A 94 -14.36 -2.34 -16.85
C LYS A 94 -15.52 -1.62 -17.54
N ALA A 95 -15.97 -0.48 -16.99
CA ALA A 95 -17.06 0.29 -17.58
C ALA A 95 -16.69 0.84 -18.97
N ASN A 96 -15.50 1.40 -19.12
CA ASN A 96 -15.00 1.92 -20.39
C ASN A 96 -14.94 0.82 -21.46
N ARG A 97 -14.44 -0.38 -21.12
CA ARG A 97 -14.41 -1.51 -22.06
C ARG A 97 -15.81 -1.89 -22.57
N VAL A 98 -16.82 -1.87 -21.70
CA VAL A 98 -18.21 -2.16 -22.10
C VAL A 98 -18.74 -1.10 -23.08
N VAL A 99 -18.50 0.18 -22.79
CA VAL A 99 -18.90 1.29 -23.67
C VAL A 99 -18.18 1.23 -25.02
N GLU A 100 -16.87 0.96 -25.02
CA GLU A 100 -16.08 0.78 -26.23
C GLU A 100 -16.61 -0.38 -27.07
N GLU A 101 -16.91 -1.53 -26.47
CA GLU A 101 -17.47 -2.67 -27.17
C GLU A 101 -18.83 -2.36 -27.80
N TYR A 102 -19.71 -1.68 -27.07
CA TYR A 102 -21.00 -1.20 -27.59
C TYR A 102 -20.79 -0.29 -28.81
N ASN A 103 -19.95 0.74 -28.67
CA ASN A 103 -19.68 1.70 -29.73
C ASN A 103 -19.05 1.06 -30.97
N ARG A 104 -18.22 0.02 -30.81
CA ARG A 104 -17.71 -0.76 -31.95
C ARG A 104 -18.85 -1.47 -32.68
N LYS A 105 -19.68 -2.23 -31.96
CA LYS A 105 -20.77 -3.00 -32.57
C LYS A 105 -21.84 -2.10 -33.20
N ALA A 106 -22.20 -1.01 -32.55
CA ALA A 106 -23.23 -0.09 -33.04
C ALA A 106 -22.84 0.63 -34.35
N LYS A 107 -21.55 0.67 -34.72
CA LYS A 107 -21.11 1.22 -36.02
C LYS A 107 -21.36 0.27 -37.19
N ASP A 108 -21.51 -1.02 -36.91
CA ASP A 108 -21.73 -2.07 -37.92
C ASP A 108 -23.23 -2.38 -38.15
N TYR A 109 -24.13 -1.70 -37.42
CA TYR A 109 -25.59 -1.71 -37.59
C TYR A 109 -26.07 -0.37 -38.16
#